data_AF-Q0BTN2-F1
#
_entry.id   AF-Q0BTN2-F1
#
_cell.length_a   1.000
_cell.length_b   1.000
_cell.length_c   1.000
_cell.angle_alpha   90.00
_cell.angle_beta   90.00
_cell.angle_gamma   90.00
#
_symmetry.space_group_name_H-M   'P 1'
#
loop_
_entity.id
_entity.type
_entity.pdbx_description
1 polymer ?
#
loop_
_entity_poly.entity_id
_entity_poly.type
_entity_poly.pdbx_seq_one_letter_code
_entity_poly.pdbx_strand_id
1 'polypeptide(L)'
;MKDRRIHVREDESGAHYYATDRMPPSLPPVPVRDLANAWDAARDAAAAQHWGPPRFFRFAGTDDRPVEMALTDGDARCWASAIDATTGLDTTRGISLLIRLLALIDLMSRAPALRPYFSIQKGEVSLHPALLHLAATEILTDTAGFDAPLFQSRLAALPSALASSL
;
A
#
# COMPACT_ATOMS: atom_id res chain seq x y z
N MET A 1 7.51 -4.52 21.92
CA MET A 1 6.84 -5.50 21.04
C MET A 1 7.93 -6.05 20.12
N LYS A 2 8.28 -7.34 20.20
CA LYS A 2 9.32 -7.91 19.33
C LYS A 2 8.80 -7.88 17.90
N ASP A 3 9.50 -7.19 17.00
CA ASP A 3 9.15 -7.16 15.59
C ASP A 3 9.20 -8.60 15.08
N ARG A 4 8.05 -9.12 14.62
CA ARG A 4 7.91 -10.51 14.22
C ARG A 4 8.52 -10.60 12.83
N ARG A 5 9.54 -11.44 12.68
CA ARG A 5 10.50 -11.39 11.55
C ARG A 5 9.77 -11.49 10.21
N ILE A 6 10.05 -10.53 9.34
CA ILE A 6 9.90 -10.71 7.91
C ILE A 6 11.04 -11.61 7.45
N HIS A 7 10.71 -12.70 6.79
CA HIS A 7 11.69 -13.57 6.15
C HIS A 7 11.90 -13.08 4.73
N VAL A 8 13.11 -12.63 4.43
CA VAL A 8 13.50 -12.15 3.10
C VAL A 8 14.40 -13.20 2.44
N ARG A 9 14.12 -13.51 1.18
CA ARG A 9 14.96 -14.36 0.32
C ARG A 9 15.03 -13.75 -1.06
N GLU A 10 16.22 -13.73 -1.64
CA GLU A 10 16.46 -13.42 -3.04
C GLU A 10 16.74 -14.71 -3.81
N ASP A 11 16.30 -14.81 -5.06
CA ASP A 11 16.65 -15.92 -5.95
C ASP A 11 17.67 -15.53 -7.03
N GLU A 12 18.12 -16.50 -7.83
CA GLU A 12 19.12 -16.29 -8.88
C GLU A 12 18.67 -15.34 -10.00
N SER A 13 17.36 -15.08 -10.12
CA SER A 13 16.79 -14.12 -11.06
C SER A 13 16.76 -12.69 -10.53
N GLY A 14 17.15 -12.50 -9.26
CA GLY A 14 17.04 -11.23 -8.55
C GLY A 14 15.63 -10.95 -8.02
N ALA A 15 14.73 -11.93 -8.01
CA ALA A 15 13.39 -11.74 -7.44
C ALA A 15 13.44 -11.84 -5.91
N HIS A 16 12.74 -10.93 -5.23
CA HIS A 16 12.70 -10.91 -3.77
C HIS A 16 11.41 -11.52 -3.24
N TYR A 17 11.53 -12.34 -2.20
CA TYR A 17 10.44 -13.03 -1.53
C TYR A 17 10.37 -12.58 -0.08
N TYR A 18 9.20 -12.12 0.34
CA TYR A 18 8.91 -11.66 1.70
C TYR A 18 7.84 -12.54 2.30
N ALA A 19 8.12 -13.17 3.44
CA ALA A 19 7.14 -13.95 4.17
C ALA A 19 6.93 -13.40 5.59
N THR A 20 5.66 -13.28 5.99
CA THR A 20 5.25 -12.85 7.32
C THR A 20 4.18 -13.79 7.87
N ASP A 21 4.20 -13.99 9.18
CA ASP A 21 3.16 -14.74 9.89
C ASP A 21 1.95 -13.86 10.27
N ARG A 22 1.93 -12.62 9.77
CA ARG A 22 0.78 -11.72 9.90
C ARG A 22 -0.19 -11.95 8.76
N MET A 23 -1.47 -11.91 9.10
CA MET A 23 -2.51 -11.73 8.09
C MET A 23 -2.57 -10.26 7.68
N PRO A 24 -3.04 -9.92 6.46
CA PRO A 24 -3.15 -8.53 6.04
C PRO A 24 -4.00 -7.65 6.98
N PRO A 25 -5.14 -8.09 7.54
CA PRO A 25 -5.89 -7.31 8.55
C PRO A 25 -5.12 -7.03 9.85
N SER A 26 -4.05 -7.81 10.12
CA SER A 26 -3.18 -7.66 11.29
C SER A 26 -1.94 -6.80 11.02
N LEU A 27 -1.80 -6.23 9.83
CA LEU A 27 -0.77 -5.24 9.54
C LEU A 27 -1.10 -3.93 10.27
N PRO A 28 -0.12 -3.27 10.90
CA PRO A 28 -0.38 -2.08 11.70
C PRO A 28 -0.90 -0.91 10.84
N PRO A 29 -1.57 0.08 11.43
CA PRO A 29 -1.72 1.37 10.78
C PRO A 29 -0.35 2.03 10.60
N VAL A 30 -0.24 2.92 9.62
CA VAL A 30 0.97 3.70 9.34
C VAL A 30 0.71 5.19 9.60
N PRO A 31 1.73 6.00 9.90
CA PRO A 31 1.58 7.45 9.91
C PRO A 31 1.12 7.96 8.53
N VAL A 32 0.13 8.86 8.52
CA VAL A 32 -0.41 9.43 7.26
C VAL A 32 0.68 10.09 6.42
N ARG A 33 1.61 10.79 7.07
CA ARG A 33 2.78 11.40 6.41
C ARG A 33 3.66 10.36 5.71
N ASP A 34 3.83 9.18 6.29
CA ASP A 34 4.64 8.14 5.65
C ASP A 34 3.94 7.60 4.41
N LEU A 35 2.61 7.44 4.45
CA LEU A 35 1.83 7.02 3.28
C LEU A 35 1.86 8.09 2.17
N ALA A 36 1.78 9.37 2.52
CA ALA A 36 1.94 10.47 1.58
C ALA A 36 3.34 10.46 0.94
N ASN A 37 4.39 10.32 1.75
CA ASN A 37 5.77 10.23 1.25
C ASN A 37 5.97 8.99 0.36
N ALA A 38 5.36 7.86 0.70
CA ALA A 38 5.42 6.64 -0.11
C ALA A 38 4.71 6.81 -1.46
N TRP A 39 3.58 7.51 -1.47
CA TRP A 39 2.88 7.90 -2.69
C TRP A 39 3.75 8.77 -3.59
N ASP A 40 4.37 9.81 -3.04
CA ASP A 40 5.25 10.71 -3.79
C ASP A 40 6.48 9.97 -4.33
N ALA A 41 7.15 9.18 -3.49
CA ALA A 41 8.30 8.37 -3.91
C ALA A 41 7.94 7.35 -5.01
N ALA A 42 6.78 6.71 -4.91
CA ALA A 42 6.28 5.78 -5.91
C ALA A 42 6.00 6.48 -7.25
N ARG A 43 5.41 7.68 -7.22
CA ARG A 43 5.18 8.51 -8.41
C ARG A 43 6.48 8.94 -9.07
N ASP A 44 7.44 9.44 -8.28
CA ASP A 44 8.73 9.90 -8.79
C ASP A 44 9.51 8.76 -9.45
N ALA A 45 9.50 7.58 -8.82
CA ALA A 45 10.13 6.39 -9.39
C ALA A 45 9.47 5.96 -10.70
N ALA A 46 8.13 5.98 -10.77
CA ALA A 46 7.38 5.62 -11.97
C ALA A 46 7.65 6.60 -13.11
N ALA A 47 7.71 7.90 -12.82
CA ALA A 47 8.07 8.95 -13.78
C ALA A 47 9.51 8.76 -14.31
N ALA A 48 10.43 8.30 -13.46
CA ALA A 48 11.80 8.00 -13.84
C ALA A 48 11.98 6.61 -14.51
N GLN A 49 10.91 5.83 -14.66
CA GLN A 49 10.91 4.49 -15.26
C GLN A 49 11.91 3.52 -14.61
N HIS A 50 12.13 3.66 -13.30
CA HIS A 50 13.01 2.77 -12.55
C HIS A 50 12.28 1.47 -12.22
N TRP A 51 12.32 0.52 -13.15
CA TRP A 51 11.70 -0.79 -12.97
C TRP A 51 12.57 -1.66 -12.04
N GLY A 52 12.09 -1.87 -10.82
CA GLY A 52 12.75 -2.76 -9.85
C GLY A 52 12.63 -4.25 -10.17
N PRO A 53 13.23 -5.12 -9.34
CA PRO A 53 13.03 -6.56 -9.45
C PRO A 53 11.59 -6.97 -9.12
N PRO A 54 11.11 -8.11 -9.65
CA PRO A 54 9.89 -8.74 -9.18
C PRO A 54 9.92 -8.98 -7.68
N ARG A 55 8.77 -8.79 -7.02
CA ARG A 55 8.64 -9.04 -5.58
C ARG A 55 7.42 -9.90 -5.29
N PHE A 56 7.59 -10.85 -4.38
CA PHE A 56 6.56 -11.79 -3.98
C PHE A 56 6.35 -11.69 -2.48
N PHE A 57 5.10 -11.57 -2.06
CA PHE A 57 4.72 -11.47 -0.66
C PHE A 57 3.84 -12.66 -0.30
N ARG A 58 4.13 -13.27 0.85
CA ARG A 58 3.33 -14.32 1.45
C ARG A 58 2.94 -13.92 2.86
N PHE A 59 1.65 -13.74 3.07
CA PHE A 59 1.04 -13.47 4.36
C PHE A 59 0.42 -14.74 4.92
N ALA A 60 0.26 -14.80 6.25
CA ALA A 60 -0.65 -15.76 6.84
C ALA A 60 -2.09 -15.49 6.35
N GLY A 61 -2.93 -16.52 6.32
CA GLY A 61 -4.35 -16.36 6.01
C GLY A 61 -5.22 -17.29 6.85
N THR A 62 -6.51 -17.35 6.53
CA THR A 62 -7.50 -18.17 7.24
C THR A 62 -7.39 -19.64 6.82
N ASP A 63 -7.66 -20.55 7.76
CA ASP A 63 -7.70 -22.00 7.51
C ASP A 63 -6.44 -22.55 6.81
N ASP A 64 -5.26 -22.08 7.23
CA ASP A 64 -3.94 -22.41 6.65
C ASP A 64 -3.78 -22.08 5.16
N ARG A 65 -4.66 -21.24 4.59
CA ARG A 65 -4.55 -20.74 3.23
C ARG A 65 -3.82 -19.40 3.22
N PRO A 66 -2.54 -19.35 2.80
CA PRO A 66 -1.78 -18.12 2.74
C PRO A 66 -2.37 -17.14 1.72
N VAL A 67 -2.13 -15.86 1.95
CA VAL A 67 -2.45 -14.81 0.98
C VAL A 67 -1.16 -14.46 0.26
N GLU A 68 -1.15 -14.63 -1.05
CA GLU A 68 0.04 -14.43 -1.88
C GLU A 68 -0.18 -13.28 -2.85
N MET A 69 0.85 -12.45 -3.01
CA MET A 69 0.83 -11.30 -3.90
C MET A 69 2.13 -11.27 -4.71
N ALA A 70 2.00 -11.07 -6.02
CA ALA A 70 3.12 -10.97 -6.93
C ALA A 70 3.12 -9.58 -7.58
N LEU A 71 4.20 -8.83 -7.38
CA LEU A 71 4.43 -7.54 -8.02
C LEU A 71 5.37 -7.79 -9.20
N THR A 72 4.79 -8.03 -10.37
CA THR A 72 5.52 -8.38 -11.60
C THR A 72 5.33 -7.36 -12.71
N ASP A 73 4.27 -6.55 -12.67
CA ASP A 73 4.08 -5.44 -13.59
C ASP A 73 5.10 -4.31 -13.31
N GLY A 74 5.30 -3.44 -14.29
CA GLY A 74 6.27 -2.35 -14.19
C GLY A 74 6.00 -1.45 -12.99
N ASP A 75 4.77 -0.93 -12.91
CA ASP A 75 4.40 0.09 -11.92
C ASP A 75 4.54 -0.44 -10.50
N ALA A 76 4.03 -1.64 -10.22
CA ALA A 76 4.15 -2.25 -8.89
C ALA A 76 5.59 -2.52 -8.47
N ARG A 77 6.45 -3.00 -9.39
CA ARG A 77 7.89 -3.20 -9.11
C ARG A 77 8.61 -1.88 -8.84
N CYS A 78 8.21 -0.84 -9.54
CA CYS A 78 8.73 0.50 -9.37
C CYS A 78 8.37 1.05 -7.98
N TRP A 79 7.09 1.02 -7.62
CA TRP A 79 6.60 1.51 -6.32
C TRP A 79 7.21 0.75 -5.16
N ALA A 80 7.28 -0.58 -5.27
CA ALA A 80 7.88 -1.41 -4.23
C ALA A 80 9.36 -1.07 -4.02
N SER A 81 10.12 -0.79 -5.09
CA SER A 81 11.53 -0.39 -4.97
C SER A 81 11.71 0.98 -4.33
N ALA A 82 10.86 1.94 -4.66
CA ALA A 82 10.88 3.27 -4.05
C ALA A 82 10.63 3.20 -2.54
N ILE A 83 9.67 2.38 -2.12
CA ILE A 83 9.36 2.17 -0.70
C ILE A 83 10.48 1.41 0.00
N ASP A 84 11.04 0.38 -0.65
CA ASP A 84 12.16 -0.39 -0.11
C ASP A 84 13.38 0.50 0.15
N ALA A 85 13.71 1.39 -0.79
CA ALA A 85 14.82 2.32 -0.66
C ALA A 85 14.63 3.37 0.46
N THR A 86 13.39 3.71 0.80
CA THR A 86 13.07 4.77 1.79
C THR A 86 12.75 4.23 3.18
N THR A 87 12.10 3.07 3.27
CA THR A 87 11.52 2.53 4.52
C THR A 87 12.00 1.10 4.82
N GLY A 88 12.48 0.35 3.83
CA GLY A 88 12.89 -1.05 3.95
C GLY A 88 11.69 -2.01 4.02
N LEU A 89 11.59 -2.93 3.05
CA LEU A 89 10.53 -3.96 3.02
C LEU A 89 10.84 -5.19 3.88
N ASP A 90 12.00 -5.23 4.55
CA ASP A 90 12.36 -6.21 5.57
C ASP A 90 11.71 -5.92 6.94
N THR A 91 10.91 -4.84 7.03
CA THR A 91 10.20 -4.44 8.25
C THR A 91 8.68 -4.60 8.12
N THR A 92 8.01 -4.88 9.25
CA THR A 92 6.53 -4.89 9.30
C THR A 92 5.95 -3.53 8.84
N ARG A 93 6.63 -2.43 9.17
CA ARG A 93 6.22 -1.07 8.78
C ARG A 93 6.30 -0.87 7.26
N GLY A 94 7.41 -1.24 6.64
CA GLY A 94 7.59 -1.11 5.19
C GLY A 94 6.60 -1.96 4.40
N ILE A 95 6.38 -3.21 4.82
CA ILE A 95 5.34 -4.06 4.21
C ILE A 95 3.96 -3.43 4.39
N SER A 96 3.61 -2.97 5.59
CA SER A 96 2.31 -2.35 5.81
C SER A 96 2.11 -1.10 4.96
N LEU A 97 3.15 -0.28 4.81
CA LEU A 97 3.13 0.91 3.98
C LEU A 97 2.89 0.60 2.51
N LEU A 98 3.63 -0.38 1.96
CA LEU A 98 3.48 -0.84 0.59
C LEU A 98 2.08 -1.41 0.32
N ILE A 99 1.60 -2.31 1.18
CA ILE A 99 0.29 -2.95 0.97
C ILE A 99 -0.84 -1.92 1.05
N ARG A 100 -0.79 -0.96 1.98
CA ARG A 100 -1.78 0.12 2.07
C ARG A 100 -1.77 1.01 0.84
N LEU A 101 -0.60 1.32 0.29
CA LEU A 101 -0.47 2.09 -0.95
C LEU A 101 -1.09 1.33 -2.14
N LEU A 102 -0.75 0.05 -2.31
CA LEU A 102 -1.30 -0.80 -3.38
C LEU A 102 -2.81 -0.97 -3.25
N ALA A 103 -3.31 -1.23 -2.04
CA ALA A 103 -4.74 -1.34 -1.75
C ALA A 103 -5.49 -0.05 -2.06
N LEU A 104 -4.87 1.12 -1.80
CA LEU A 104 -5.46 2.42 -2.14
C LEU A 104 -5.54 2.61 -3.66
N ILE A 105 -4.47 2.28 -4.40
CA ILE A 105 -4.43 2.38 -5.86
C ILE A 105 -5.48 1.46 -6.50
N ASP A 106 -5.55 0.20 -6.06
CA ASP A 106 -6.58 -0.75 -6.49
C ASP A 106 -7.97 -0.19 -6.22
N LEU A 107 -8.23 0.29 -5.00
CA LEU A 107 -9.52 0.85 -4.62
C LEU A 107 -9.90 2.05 -5.50
N MET A 108 -8.98 2.98 -5.75
CA MET A 108 -9.20 4.13 -6.65
C MET A 108 -9.52 3.72 -8.09
N SER A 109 -8.96 2.60 -8.56
CA SER A 109 -9.20 2.09 -9.91
C SER A 109 -10.60 1.50 -10.09
N ARG A 110 -11.16 0.87 -9.04
CA ARG A 110 -12.42 0.12 -9.12
C ARG A 110 -13.62 0.74 -8.40
N ALA A 111 -13.43 1.80 -7.62
CA ALA A 111 -14.50 2.49 -6.88
C ALA A 111 -14.77 3.90 -7.45
N PRO A 112 -15.67 4.05 -8.45
CA PRO A 112 -16.00 5.35 -9.04
C PRO A 112 -16.46 6.41 -8.04
N ALA A 113 -17.08 5.99 -6.93
CA ALA A 113 -17.53 6.89 -5.88
C ALA A 113 -16.40 7.66 -5.18
N LEU A 114 -15.14 7.21 -5.31
CA LEU A 114 -13.98 7.91 -4.77
C LEU A 114 -13.49 9.05 -5.64
N ARG A 115 -14.03 9.22 -6.87
CA ARG A 115 -13.60 10.26 -7.81
C ARG A 115 -13.57 11.69 -7.25
N PRO A 116 -14.46 12.12 -6.35
CA PRO A 116 -14.36 13.43 -5.72
C PRO A 116 -13.12 13.63 -4.83
N TYR A 117 -12.44 12.55 -4.43
CA TYR A 117 -11.33 12.56 -3.48
C TYR A 117 -9.95 12.42 -4.14
N PHE A 118 -9.89 12.43 -5.46
CA PHE A 118 -8.62 12.53 -6.17
C PHE A 118 -8.82 13.15 -7.55
N SER A 119 -7.81 13.83 -8.04
CA SER A 119 -7.79 14.38 -9.40
C SER A 119 -6.62 13.81 -10.18
N ILE A 120 -6.82 13.65 -11.48
CA ILE A 120 -5.76 13.31 -12.43
C ILE A 120 -5.73 14.44 -13.46
N GLN A 121 -4.71 15.29 -13.42
CA GLN A 121 -4.56 16.45 -14.31
C GLN A 121 -3.16 16.47 -14.91
N LYS A 122 -3.06 16.46 -16.25
CA LYS A 122 -1.78 16.55 -16.98
C LYS A 122 -0.68 15.59 -16.48
N GLY A 123 -1.06 14.37 -16.09
CA GLY A 123 -0.13 13.36 -15.56
C GLY A 123 0.17 13.48 -14.06
N GLU A 124 -0.35 14.49 -13.38
CA GLU A 124 -0.29 14.60 -11.92
C GLU A 124 -1.53 14.02 -11.28
N VAL A 125 -1.33 13.25 -10.20
CA VAL A 125 -2.42 12.66 -9.42
C VAL A 125 -2.41 13.24 -8.01
N SER A 126 -3.39 14.09 -7.70
CA SER A 126 -3.55 14.67 -6.36
C SER A 126 -4.53 13.84 -5.55
N LEU A 127 -4.15 13.47 -4.34
CA LEU A 127 -5.01 12.75 -3.40
C LEU A 127 -5.55 13.70 -2.33
N HIS A 128 -6.83 13.53 -2.00
CA HIS A 128 -7.43 14.28 -0.91
C HIS A 128 -6.91 13.78 0.47
N PRO A 129 -6.62 14.67 1.44
CA PRO A 129 -6.07 14.26 2.74
C PRO A 129 -6.89 13.19 3.48
N ALA A 130 -8.22 13.27 3.41
CA ALA A 130 -9.10 12.27 4.02
C ALA A 130 -8.93 10.85 3.42
N LEU A 131 -8.59 10.75 2.12
CA LEU A 131 -8.33 9.49 1.43
C LEU A 131 -7.04 8.85 1.98
N LEU A 132 -5.97 9.65 2.10
CA LEU A 132 -4.70 9.22 2.69
C LEU A 132 -4.86 8.86 4.17
N HIS A 133 -5.59 9.65 4.94
CA HIS A 133 -5.84 9.38 6.36
C HIS A 133 -6.53 8.03 6.56
N LEU A 134 -7.59 7.76 5.79
CA LEU A 134 -8.32 6.51 5.90
C LEU A 134 -7.47 5.33 5.41
N ALA A 135 -6.77 5.44 4.29
CA ALA A 135 -5.86 4.39 3.81
C ALA A 135 -4.72 4.07 4.79
N ALA A 136 -4.25 5.06 5.54
CA ALA A 136 -3.20 4.88 6.54
C ALA A 136 -3.68 4.13 7.80
N THR A 137 -4.98 4.17 8.10
CA THR A 137 -5.53 3.72 9.40
C THR A 137 -6.52 2.57 9.29
N GLU A 138 -7.19 2.41 8.15
CA GLU A 138 -8.23 1.40 7.94
C GLU A 138 -7.69 -0.03 8.04
N ILE A 139 -8.53 -0.96 8.47
CA ILE A 139 -8.19 -2.38 8.49
C ILE A 139 -8.24 -2.91 7.05
N LEU A 140 -7.18 -3.60 6.63
CA LEU A 140 -7.14 -4.29 5.35
C LEU A 140 -8.05 -5.52 5.38
N THR A 141 -8.58 -5.92 4.22
CA THR A 141 -9.28 -7.20 4.06
C THR A 141 -8.31 -8.37 4.20
N ASP A 142 -8.84 -9.58 4.36
CA ASP A 142 -8.06 -10.82 4.30
C ASP A 142 -7.25 -10.96 3.00
N THR A 143 -7.73 -10.39 1.90
CA THR A 143 -7.06 -10.34 0.59
C THR A 143 -6.11 -9.15 0.40
N ALA A 144 -5.72 -8.47 1.48
CA ALA A 144 -4.79 -7.32 1.45
C ALA A 144 -5.29 -6.09 0.67
N GLY A 145 -6.61 -5.92 0.54
CA GLY A 145 -7.25 -4.75 -0.05
C GLY A 145 -8.01 -3.90 0.97
N PHE A 146 -8.82 -2.97 0.49
CA PHE A 146 -9.81 -2.25 1.30
C PHE A 146 -11.24 -2.66 0.91
N ASP A 147 -12.11 -2.80 1.91
CA ASP A 147 -13.56 -2.97 1.71
C ASP A 147 -14.13 -1.66 1.16
N ALA A 148 -14.54 -1.66 -0.11
CA ALA A 148 -14.95 -0.42 -0.79
C ALA A 148 -16.21 0.23 -0.19
N PRO A 149 -17.31 -0.50 0.05
CA PRO A 149 -18.48 0.07 0.74
C PRO A 149 -18.16 0.66 2.11
N LEU A 150 -17.40 -0.06 2.95
CA LEU A 150 -17.03 0.40 4.28
C LEU A 150 -16.14 1.64 4.20
N PHE A 151 -15.10 1.59 3.36
CA PHE A 151 -14.18 2.71 3.16
C PHE A 151 -14.93 3.96 2.70
N GLN A 152 -15.84 3.83 1.73
CA GLN A 152 -16.66 4.95 1.25
C GLN A 152 -17.55 5.52 2.36
N SER A 153 -18.22 4.66 3.14
CA SER A 153 -19.08 5.12 4.24
C SER A 153 -18.31 5.90 5.30
N ARG A 154 -17.10 5.43 5.64
CA ARG A 154 -16.22 6.10 6.60
C ARG A 154 -15.69 7.42 6.06
N LEU A 155 -15.30 7.45 4.79
CA LEU A 155 -14.84 8.66 4.13
C LEU A 155 -15.93 9.75 4.11
N ALA A 156 -17.18 9.37 3.85
CA ALA A 156 -18.33 10.29 3.90
C ALA A 156 -18.65 10.78 5.33
N ALA A 157 -18.28 10.02 6.35
CA ALA A 157 -18.48 10.37 7.76
C ALA A 157 -17.33 11.18 8.36
N LEU A 158 -16.20 11.36 7.64
CA LEU A 158 -15.07 12.12 8.15
C LEU A 158 -15.43 13.61 8.28
N PRO A 159 -15.08 14.26 9.40
CA PRO A 159 -15.29 15.69 9.57
C PRO A 159 -14.54 16.49 8.49
N SER A 160 -15.17 17.54 7.94
CA SER A 160 -14.55 18.41 6.93
C SER A 160 -13.22 19.04 7.37
N ALA A 161 -12.91 19.09 8.67
CA ALA A 161 -11.61 19.58 9.16
C ALA A 161 -10.42 18.67 8.80
N LEU A 162 -10.61 17.35 8.69
CA LEU A 162 -9.59 16.41 8.21
C LEU A 162 -9.43 16.44 6.68
N ALA A 163 -10.33 17.14 5.98
CA ALA A 163 -10.27 17.33 4.53
C ALA A 163 -9.22 18.37 4.10
N SER A 164 -8.75 19.22 5.02
CA SER A 164 -7.97 20.42 4.69
C SER A 164 -6.59 20.48 5.35
N SER A 165 -6.09 19.39 5.93
CA SER A 165 -4.79 19.43 6.64
C SER A 165 -3.94 18.19 6.34
N LEU A 166 -3.22 18.28 5.21
CA LEU A 166 -1.88 17.75 5.01
C LEU A 166 -1.05 18.83 4.32
#